data_AF-A0A2K3N536-F1
#
_entry.id   AF-A0A2K3N536-F1
#
_cell.length_a   1.000
_cell.length_b   1.000
_cell.length_c   1.000
_cell.angle_alpha   90.00
_cell.angle_beta   90.00
_cell.angle_gamma   90.00
#
_symmetry.space_group_name_H-M   'P 1'
#
loop_
_entity.id
_entity.type
_entity.pdbx_description
1 polymer ?
#
loop_
_entity_poly.entity_id
_entity_poly.type
_entity_poly.pdbx_seq_one_letter_code
_entity_poly.pdbx_strand_id
1 'polypeptide(L)'
;MMAKLKIAGTWSGVLEEVNLENWTISCLREEVAKRSNCENPHFINLICAGRILKDDDDHHHHNGTLTLSQLGVKNNSKILATLSSPQQGHSLVVQEQSSQRLARIRAAATALAERHADGSLPLEDFNIEVEDQSGQKVRLGSEIDQRAVMMGLMLHAKGKHLIKGGNYKDALEVLTMGEESFSICDPKVIELIDNVPILQIDMVWCYFMLRDIRWLSDAGKRLEMARAGIERAHGKDSLRLRLLQGGRYPEVALHLRLELLEGVVAFHTGQLEKSRQALASARAKFVQLQVPVEALSLVMSMGYSQRNAKRALRMNNQDVGGAIDFLVEEKAKKLQKREEDLKRRDEIWEQKQYGVTPLKKAVDLERLKELVTIG
;
A
#
# COMPACT_ATOMS: atom_id res chain seq x y z
N MET A 1 -36.98 49.38 -4.97
CA MET A 1 -37.03 49.48 -6.46
C MET A 1 -36.98 48.07 -7.03
N MET A 2 -37.92 47.64 -7.88
CA MET A 2 -37.93 46.26 -8.42
C MET A 2 -36.81 46.07 -9.47
N ALA A 3 -35.95 45.08 -9.27
CA ALA A 3 -34.82 44.79 -10.14
C ALA A 3 -35.01 43.49 -10.93
N LYS A 4 -34.34 43.41 -12.09
CA LYS A 4 -34.27 42.19 -12.90
C LYS A 4 -32.92 41.52 -12.68
N LEU A 5 -32.91 40.23 -12.37
CA LEU A 5 -31.69 39.42 -12.27
C LEU A 5 -31.67 38.36 -13.37
N LYS A 6 -30.53 38.22 -14.05
CA LYS A 6 -30.34 37.19 -15.08
C LYS A 6 -29.59 36.02 -14.46
N ILE A 7 -30.26 34.88 -14.33
CA ILE A 7 -29.66 33.67 -13.77
C ILE A 7 -29.30 32.72 -14.91
N ALA A 8 -28.10 32.14 -14.84
CA ALA A 8 -27.61 31.11 -15.77
C ALA A 8 -27.03 29.94 -14.98
N GLY A 9 -27.02 28.73 -15.56
CA GLY A 9 -26.47 27.52 -14.92
C GLY A 9 -27.55 26.50 -14.61
N THR A 10 -27.63 26.01 -13.36
CA THR A 10 -28.61 24.98 -12.90
C THR A 10 -30.05 25.33 -13.27
N TRP A 11 -30.37 26.63 -13.30
CA TRP A 11 -31.57 27.16 -13.95
C TRP A 11 -31.18 28.40 -14.75
N SER A 12 -31.76 28.55 -15.94
CA SER A 12 -31.51 29.68 -16.83
C SER A 12 -32.80 30.46 -17.05
N GLY A 13 -32.85 31.70 -16.58
CA GLY A 13 -34.04 32.52 -16.64
C GLY A 13 -33.85 33.92 -16.06
N VAL A 14 -34.83 34.78 -16.29
CA VAL A 14 -34.85 36.13 -15.72
C VAL A 14 -35.80 36.14 -14.53
N LEU A 15 -35.29 36.52 -13.36
CA LEU A 15 -36.13 36.88 -12.22
C LEU A 15 -36.55 38.33 -12.40
N GLU A 16 -37.80 38.55 -12.75
CA GLU A 16 -38.45 39.86 -12.73
C GLU A 16 -39.03 40.07 -11.32
N GLU A 17 -38.97 41.31 -10.81
CA GLU A 17 -39.49 41.72 -9.48
C GLU A 17 -38.64 41.36 -8.25
N VAL A 18 -37.32 41.33 -8.38
CA VAL A 18 -36.44 41.12 -7.21
C VAL A 18 -36.28 42.41 -6.42
N ASN A 19 -36.63 42.39 -5.13
CA ASN A 19 -36.40 43.52 -4.25
C ASN A 19 -35.00 43.44 -3.61
N LEU A 20 -34.03 44.12 -4.24
CA LEU A 20 -32.61 44.09 -3.85
C LEU A 20 -32.33 44.59 -2.43
N GLU A 21 -33.25 45.37 -1.85
CA GLU A 21 -33.14 45.95 -0.50
C GLU A 21 -33.64 45.00 0.59
N ASN A 22 -34.50 44.03 0.25
CA ASN A 22 -35.13 43.13 1.22
C ASN A 22 -34.70 41.67 1.06
N TRP A 23 -34.21 41.28 -0.12
CA TRP A 23 -33.81 39.90 -0.38
C TRP A 23 -32.41 39.61 0.16
N THR A 24 -32.27 38.44 0.77
CA THR A 24 -31.01 37.86 1.25
C THR A 24 -30.52 36.77 0.28
N ILE A 25 -29.28 36.30 0.47
CA ILE A 25 -28.71 35.19 -0.32
C ILE A 25 -29.58 33.93 -0.20
N SER A 26 -30.09 33.64 1.00
CA SER A 26 -30.94 32.48 1.28
C SER A 26 -32.26 32.55 0.50
N CYS A 27 -32.93 33.71 0.45
CA CYS A 27 -34.15 33.90 -0.35
C CYS A 27 -33.88 33.69 -1.86
N LEU A 28 -32.73 34.15 -2.35
CA LEU A 28 -32.33 33.95 -3.74
C LEU A 28 -32.03 32.48 -4.04
N ARG A 29 -31.37 31.75 -3.13
CA ARG A 29 -31.13 30.30 -3.29
C ARG A 29 -32.43 29.50 -3.27
N GLU A 30 -33.38 29.84 -2.40
CA GLU A 30 -34.69 29.19 -2.33
C GLU A 30 -35.49 29.37 -3.63
N GLU A 31 -35.53 30.57 -4.20
CA GLU A 31 -36.24 30.81 -5.45
C GLU A 31 -35.57 30.11 -6.64
N VAL A 32 -34.24 30.05 -6.68
CA VAL A 32 -33.53 29.26 -7.68
C VAL A 32 -33.77 27.76 -7.47
N ALA A 33 -33.83 27.27 -6.23
CA ALA A 33 -34.12 25.87 -5.91
C ALA A 33 -35.52 25.45 -6.34
N LYS A 34 -36.55 26.26 -6.03
CA LYS A 34 -37.94 26.03 -6.45
C LYS A 34 -38.07 25.94 -7.97
N ARG A 35 -37.37 26.81 -8.72
CA ARG A 35 -37.43 26.85 -10.19
C ARG A 35 -36.53 25.82 -10.88
N SER A 36 -35.52 25.31 -10.18
CA SER A 36 -34.61 24.25 -10.66
C SER A 36 -35.01 22.85 -10.22
N ASN A 37 -36.14 22.69 -9.53
CA ASN A 37 -36.63 21.41 -8.99
C ASN A 37 -35.60 20.73 -8.04
N CYS A 38 -34.81 21.52 -7.32
CA CYS A 38 -33.84 21.05 -6.34
C CYS A 38 -34.44 20.96 -4.93
N GLU A 39 -34.32 19.80 -4.29
CA GLU A 39 -34.91 19.53 -2.97
C GLU A 39 -34.25 20.31 -1.82
N ASN A 40 -33.00 20.77 -1.99
CA ASN A 40 -32.28 21.50 -0.94
C ASN A 40 -31.56 22.75 -1.49
N PRO A 41 -31.97 23.97 -1.07
CA PRO A 41 -31.36 25.24 -1.47
C PRO A 41 -29.87 25.40 -1.13
N HIS A 42 -29.36 24.68 -0.13
CA HIS A 42 -27.96 24.79 0.29
C HIS A 42 -26.97 24.17 -0.71
N PHE A 43 -27.46 23.39 -1.69
CA PHE A 43 -26.61 22.81 -2.74
C PHE A 43 -26.38 23.75 -3.93
N ILE A 44 -26.94 24.97 -3.89
CA ILE A 44 -26.83 25.94 -4.97
C ILE A 44 -25.80 27.01 -4.60
N ASN A 45 -24.65 26.95 -5.26
CA ASN A 45 -23.66 28.01 -5.19
C ASN A 45 -24.03 29.13 -6.17
N LEU A 46 -24.09 30.36 -5.68
CA LEU A 46 -24.39 31.54 -6.50
C LEU A 46 -23.10 32.34 -6.71
N ILE A 47 -22.79 32.65 -7.96
CA ILE A 47 -21.59 33.39 -8.35
C ILE A 47 -22.01 34.66 -9.07
N CYS A 48 -21.57 35.82 -8.58
CA CYS A 48 -21.82 37.12 -9.20
C CYS A 48 -20.49 37.84 -9.43
N ALA A 49 -20.26 38.34 -10.65
CA ALA A 49 -19.04 39.06 -11.04
C ALA A 49 -17.71 38.37 -10.63
N GLY A 50 -17.66 37.04 -10.68
CA GLY A 50 -16.48 36.25 -10.34
C GLY A 50 -16.27 35.95 -8.85
N ARG A 51 -17.21 36.35 -7.98
CA ARG A 51 -17.19 36.05 -6.54
C ARG A 51 -18.30 35.07 -6.16
N ILE A 52 -17.96 34.06 -5.36
CA ILE A 52 -18.93 33.14 -4.77
C ILE A 52 -19.63 33.86 -3.61
N LEU A 53 -20.95 33.93 -3.66
CA LEU A 53 -21.78 34.50 -2.60
C LEU A 53 -21.93 33.46 -1.48
N LYS A 54 -21.22 33.68 -0.37
CA LYS A 54 -21.30 32.88 0.86
C LYS A 54 -22.23 33.54 1.86
N ASP A 55 -22.89 32.72 2.68
CA ASP A 55 -23.59 33.23 3.85
C ASP A 55 -22.51 33.48 4.91
N ASP A 56 -22.48 34.69 5.49
CA ASP A 56 -21.55 35.00 6.58
C ASP A 56 -22.03 34.26 7.84
N ASP A 57 -21.62 33.00 7.98
CA ASP A 57 -21.71 32.21 9.22
C ASP A 57 -20.40 32.30 10.05
N ASP A 58 -19.52 33.26 9.75
CA ASP A 58 -18.33 33.49 10.57
C ASP A 58 -18.70 34.34 11.79
N HIS A 59 -18.81 33.65 12.92
CA HIS A 59 -18.84 34.19 14.27
C HIS A 59 -17.83 35.33 14.45
N HIS A 60 -18.26 36.58 14.32
CA HIS A 60 -18.01 37.70 15.24
C HIS A 60 -18.56 39.01 14.63
N HIS A 61 -19.55 39.57 15.35
CA HIS A 61 -20.18 40.89 15.20
C HIS A 61 -21.51 41.00 14.42
N HIS A 62 -22.57 41.26 15.20
CA HIS A 62 -23.81 41.98 14.90
C HIS A 62 -24.61 41.62 13.64
N ASN A 63 -25.58 40.73 13.85
CA ASN A 63 -27.00 40.86 13.47
C ASN A 63 -27.29 41.64 12.17
N GLY A 64 -27.30 40.93 11.04
CA GLY A 64 -27.87 41.41 9.80
C GLY A 64 -27.49 40.52 8.64
N THR A 65 -28.40 39.65 8.18
CA THR A 65 -28.29 39.00 6.88
C THR A 65 -28.05 40.08 5.82
N LEU A 66 -26.86 40.10 5.21
CA LEU A 66 -26.51 41.08 4.18
C LEU A 66 -27.51 41.01 3.03
N THR A 67 -28.04 42.17 2.65
CA THR A 67 -28.99 42.27 1.54
C THR A 67 -28.25 42.19 0.20
N LEU A 68 -28.94 41.75 -0.85
CA LEU A 68 -28.33 41.60 -2.18
C LEU A 68 -27.68 42.91 -2.70
N SER A 69 -28.21 44.07 -2.31
CA SER A 69 -27.62 45.38 -2.63
C SER A 69 -26.26 45.61 -1.96
N GLN A 70 -26.09 45.18 -0.70
CA GLN A 70 -24.83 45.26 0.06
C GLN A 70 -23.75 44.31 -0.48
N LEU A 71 -24.17 43.20 -1.09
CA LEU A 71 -23.30 42.22 -1.75
C LEU A 71 -22.90 42.63 -3.19
N GLY A 72 -23.26 43.84 -3.61
CA GLY A 72 -22.90 44.40 -4.92
C GLY A 72 -23.76 43.89 -6.07
N VAL A 73 -24.90 43.25 -5.80
CA VAL A 73 -25.85 42.82 -6.83
C VAL A 73 -26.66 44.03 -7.29
N LYS A 74 -26.45 44.45 -8.53
CA LYS A 74 -27.15 45.58 -9.17
C LYS A 74 -28.29 45.09 -10.06
N ASN A 75 -29.18 46.00 -10.46
CA ASN A 75 -30.18 45.73 -11.48
C ASN A 75 -29.50 45.23 -12.78
N ASN A 76 -30.05 44.19 -13.42
CA ASN A 76 -29.49 43.45 -14.56
C ASN A 76 -28.19 42.66 -14.31
N SER A 77 -27.83 42.36 -13.06
CA SER A 77 -26.68 41.50 -12.76
C SER A 77 -26.86 40.09 -13.31
N LYS A 78 -25.77 39.51 -13.81
CA LYS A 78 -25.68 38.11 -14.24
C LYS A 78 -25.19 37.27 -13.07
N ILE A 79 -26.00 36.31 -12.64
CA ILE A 79 -25.69 35.39 -11.55
C ILE A 79 -25.59 33.98 -12.14
N LEU A 80 -24.47 33.31 -11.89
CA LEU A 80 -24.30 31.91 -12.25
C LEU A 80 -24.68 31.05 -11.05
N ALA A 81 -25.67 30.18 -11.21
CA ALA A 81 -26.06 29.18 -10.23
C ALA A 81 -25.45 27.84 -10.60
N THR A 82 -24.64 27.25 -9.72
CA THR A 82 -24.07 25.91 -9.91
C THR A 82 -24.53 24.98 -8.79
N LEU A 83 -24.89 23.75 -9.16
CA LEU A 83 -25.25 22.72 -8.20
C LEU A 83 -23.98 22.05 -7.69
N SER A 84 -23.62 22.27 -6.43
CA SER A 84 -22.59 21.51 -5.73
C SER A 84 -23.25 20.36 -4.98
N SER A 85 -23.19 19.15 -5.53
CA SER A 85 -23.53 17.96 -4.76
C SER A 85 -22.46 17.76 -3.68
N PRO A 86 -22.82 17.64 -2.38
CA PRO A 86 -21.85 17.37 -1.32
C PRO A 86 -21.12 16.04 -1.54
N GLN A 87 -21.74 15.09 -2.25
CA GLN A 87 -21.11 13.81 -2.59
C GLN A 87 -19.90 13.98 -3.53
N GLN A 88 -19.95 14.91 -4.49
CA GLN A 88 -18.82 15.18 -5.37
C GLN A 88 -17.69 15.91 -4.62
N GLY A 89 -18.02 16.93 -3.80
CA GLY A 89 -17.03 17.64 -2.99
C GLY A 89 -16.30 16.73 -1.99
N HIS A 90 -17.04 15.91 -1.24
CA HIS A 90 -16.42 14.94 -0.33
C HIS A 90 -15.59 13.88 -1.06
N SER A 91 -16.04 13.40 -2.23
CA SER A 91 -15.27 12.42 -3.02
C SER A 91 -13.94 13.00 -3.51
N LEU A 92 -13.91 14.27 -3.91
CA LEU A 92 -12.70 14.95 -4.38
C LEU A 92 -11.71 15.18 -3.24
N VAL A 93 -12.17 15.62 -2.07
CA VAL A 93 -11.30 15.81 -0.89
C VAL A 93 -10.71 14.49 -0.41
N VAL A 94 -11.49 13.41 -0.38
CA VAL A 94 -11.01 12.07 -0.01
C VAL A 94 -9.98 11.56 -1.04
N GLN A 95 -10.23 11.77 -2.32
CA GLN A 95 -9.29 11.39 -3.39
C GLN A 95 -7.98 12.18 -3.31
N GLU A 96 -8.04 13.47 -3.00
CA GLU A 96 -6.86 14.31 -2.83
C GLU A 96 -6.06 13.92 -1.58
N GLN A 97 -6.73 13.61 -0.47
CA GLN A 97 -6.05 13.10 0.73
C GLN A 97 -5.37 11.75 0.46
N SER A 98 -6.01 10.86 -0.32
CA SER A 98 -5.42 9.59 -0.71
C SER A 98 -4.20 9.80 -1.61
N SER A 99 -4.29 10.67 -2.62
CA SER A 99 -3.18 10.95 -3.53
C SER A 99 -1.97 11.56 -2.81
N GLN A 100 -2.21 12.48 -1.87
CA GLN A 100 -1.15 13.03 -1.01
C GLN A 100 -0.49 11.95 -0.14
N ARG A 101 -1.29 11.03 0.41
CA ARG A 101 -0.77 9.92 1.22
C ARG A 101 0.10 8.98 0.38
N LEU A 102 -0.32 8.62 -0.83
CA LEU A 102 0.45 7.79 -1.75
C LEU A 102 1.74 8.46 -2.18
N ALA A 103 1.69 9.76 -2.50
CA ALA A 103 2.88 10.53 -2.84
C ALA A 103 3.91 10.52 -1.71
N ARG A 104 3.46 10.64 -0.45
CA ARG A 104 4.34 10.50 0.72
C ARG A 104 4.94 9.11 0.85
N ILE A 105 4.15 8.05 0.61
CA ILE A 105 4.65 6.66 0.65
C ILE A 105 5.72 6.45 -0.42
N ARG A 106 5.47 6.93 -1.65
CA ARG A 106 6.41 6.83 -2.76
C ARG A 106 7.70 7.58 -2.44
N ALA A 107 7.61 8.84 -2.02
CA ALA A 107 8.78 9.65 -1.66
C ALA A 107 9.61 9.01 -0.53
N ALA A 108 8.95 8.47 0.50
CA ALA A 108 9.64 7.79 1.59
C ALA A 108 10.33 6.50 1.12
N ALA A 109 9.68 5.70 0.26
CA ALA A 109 10.28 4.49 -0.29
C ALA A 109 11.47 4.80 -1.20
N THR A 110 11.38 5.83 -2.05
CA THR A 110 12.49 6.28 -2.89
C THR A 110 13.67 6.77 -2.05
N ALA A 111 13.41 7.63 -1.05
CA ALA A 111 14.45 8.14 -0.17
C ALA A 111 15.15 7.02 0.61
N LEU A 112 14.41 5.98 1.04
CA LEU A 112 14.98 4.82 1.72
C LEU A 112 15.77 3.90 0.78
N ALA A 113 15.32 3.74 -0.47
CA ALA A 113 16.00 2.91 -1.46
C ALA A 113 17.31 3.55 -1.97
N GLU A 114 17.36 4.87 -2.07
CA GLU A 114 18.56 5.62 -2.49
C GLU A 114 19.64 5.67 -1.40
N ARG A 115 19.27 5.51 -0.13
CA ARG A 115 20.22 5.50 0.99
C ARG A 115 21.17 4.31 0.87
N HIS A 116 22.47 4.59 1.00
CA HIS A 116 23.56 3.60 1.05
C HIS A 116 23.75 2.76 -0.21
N ALA A 117 23.06 3.06 -1.31
CA ALA A 117 23.24 2.35 -2.57
C ALA A 117 24.65 2.54 -3.18
N ASP A 118 25.36 3.60 -2.80
CA ASP A 118 26.72 3.96 -3.23
C ASP A 118 27.82 3.55 -2.23
N GLY A 119 27.44 2.94 -1.10
CA GLY A 119 28.36 2.61 0.00
C GLY A 119 28.82 3.82 0.83
N SER A 120 28.09 4.94 0.77
CA SER A 120 28.32 6.10 1.63
C SER A 120 28.03 5.81 3.11
N LEU A 121 28.76 6.49 4.00
CA LEU A 121 28.59 6.36 5.45
C LEU A 121 27.16 6.67 5.87
N PRO A 122 26.50 5.80 6.65
CA PRO A 122 25.20 6.09 7.24
C PRO A 122 25.27 7.24 8.23
N LEU A 123 24.76 8.41 7.84
CA LEU A 123 24.54 9.53 8.76
C LEU A 123 23.40 9.22 9.75
N GLU A 124 22.41 8.43 9.34
CA GLU A 124 21.25 8.00 10.15
C GLU A 124 21.30 6.49 10.45
N ASP A 125 20.59 6.04 11.50
CA ASP A 125 20.61 4.65 11.99
C ASP A 125 19.73 3.66 11.19
N PHE A 126 19.22 4.07 10.02
CA PHE A 126 18.29 3.28 9.21
C PHE A 126 18.97 2.71 7.96
N ASN A 127 19.66 1.58 8.12
CA ASN A 127 20.23 0.83 7.00
C ASN A 127 19.28 -0.31 6.58
N ILE A 128 18.95 -0.40 5.30
CA ILE A 128 18.10 -1.45 4.73
C ILE A 128 18.95 -2.32 3.83
N GLU A 129 18.93 -3.63 4.05
CA GLU A 129 19.70 -4.58 3.28
C GLU A 129 18.79 -5.68 2.75
N VAL A 130 19.14 -6.17 1.56
CA VAL A 130 18.44 -7.30 0.95
C VAL A 130 19.08 -8.58 1.45
N GLU A 131 18.28 -9.41 2.10
CA GLU A 131 18.66 -10.73 2.58
C GLU A 131 17.98 -11.81 1.74
N ASP A 132 18.65 -12.95 1.58
CA ASP A 132 18.03 -14.16 1.06
C ASP A 132 17.13 -14.84 2.11
N GLN A 133 16.54 -15.97 1.73
CA GLN A 133 15.66 -16.74 2.60
C GLN A 133 16.37 -17.41 3.80
N SER A 134 17.71 -17.42 3.81
CA SER A 134 18.54 -17.93 4.89
C SER A 134 18.99 -16.83 5.87
N GLY A 135 18.80 -15.56 5.51
CA GLY A 135 19.23 -14.38 6.25
C GLY A 135 20.59 -13.83 5.83
N GLN A 136 21.17 -14.36 4.73
CA GLN A 136 22.45 -13.87 4.20
C GLN A 136 22.22 -12.67 3.28
N LYS A 137 23.12 -11.70 3.35
CA LYS A 137 23.06 -10.49 2.52
C LYS A 137 23.36 -10.82 1.07
N VAL A 138 22.54 -10.30 0.17
CA VAL A 138 22.71 -10.51 -1.27
C VAL A 138 22.86 -9.18 -1.98
N ARG A 139 23.91 -9.07 -2.81
CA ARG A 139 24.05 -7.97 -3.77
C ARG A 139 23.44 -8.43 -5.09
N LEU A 140 22.33 -7.81 -5.46
CA LEU A 140 21.55 -8.16 -6.64
C LEU A 140 21.90 -7.22 -7.79
N GLY A 141 22.43 -7.73 -8.90
CA GLY A 141 22.61 -6.94 -10.13
C GLY A 141 23.37 -5.62 -9.94
N SER A 142 22.98 -4.61 -10.73
CA SER A 142 23.52 -3.25 -10.68
C SER A 142 22.95 -2.43 -9.51
N GLU A 143 23.55 -1.28 -9.20
CA GLU A 143 22.98 -0.36 -8.18
C GLU A 143 21.53 0.04 -8.47
N ILE A 144 21.17 0.18 -9.75
CA ILE A 144 19.80 0.50 -10.17
C ILE A 144 18.86 -0.66 -9.82
N ASP A 145 19.27 -1.90 -10.11
CA ASP A 145 18.50 -3.10 -9.76
C ASP A 145 18.33 -3.23 -8.24
N GLN A 146 19.38 -2.94 -7.45
CA GLN A 146 19.30 -2.99 -5.99
C GLN A 146 18.28 -2.00 -5.44
N ARG A 147 18.31 -0.75 -5.92
CA ARG A 147 17.35 0.28 -5.53
C ARG A 147 15.93 -0.11 -5.91
N ALA A 148 15.75 -0.59 -7.13
CA ALA A 148 14.45 -0.99 -7.67
C ALA A 148 13.86 -2.19 -6.90
N VAL A 149 14.66 -3.22 -6.63
CA VAL A 149 14.26 -4.36 -5.78
C VAL A 149 13.92 -3.89 -4.37
N MET A 150 14.76 -3.07 -3.74
CA MET A 150 14.52 -2.57 -2.39
C MET A 150 13.21 -1.76 -2.32
N MET A 151 12.98 -0.87 -3.28
CA MET A 151 11.74 -0.10 -3.40
C MET A 151 10.53 -1.03 -3.55
N GLY A 152 10.60 -2.02 -4.44
CA GLY A 152 9.55 -3.02 -4.65
C GLY A 152 9.22 -3.81 -3.38
N LEU A 153 10.24 -4.24 -2.62
CA LEU A 153 10.06 -4.98 -1.36
C LEU A 153 9.42 -4.13 -0.26
N MET A 154 9.86 -2.87 -0.10
CA MET A 154 9.28 -1.95 0.86
C MET A 154 7.82 -1.64 0.56
N LEU A 155 7.51 -1.37 -0.71
CA LEU A 155 6.14 -1.12 -1.16
C LEU A 155 5.28 -2.37 -0.98
N HIS A 156 5.80 -3.57 -1.27
CA HIS A 156 5.10 -4.83 -1.01
C HIS A 156 4.77 -5.02 0.48
N ALA A 157 5.74 -4.77 1.36
CA ALA A 157 5.54 -4.83 2.81
C ALA A 157 4.48 -3.82 3.28
N LYS A 158 4.50 -2.59 2.74
CA LYS A 158 3.49 -1.57 3.02
C LYS A 158 2.11 -1.98 2.50
N GLY A 159 2.02 -2.55 1.30
CA GLY A 159 0.80 -3.09 0.71
C GLY A 159 0.19 -4.19 1.58
N LYS A 160 1.01 -5.16 2.05
CA LYS A 160 0.58 -6.19 3.01
C LYS A 160 0.03 -5.62 4.31
N HIS A 161 0.59 -4.52 4.81
CA HIS A 161 0.07 -3.83 5.98
C HIS A 161 -1.31 -3.20 5.71
N LEU A 162 -1.49 -2.56 4.55
CA LEU A 162 -2.79 -1.99 4.14
C LEU A 162 -3.86 -3.06 3.94
N ILE A 163 -3.51 -4.21 3.35
CA ILE A 163 -4.40 -5.38 3.22
C ILE A 163 -4.91 -5.83 4.59
N LYS A 164 -4.01 -5.94 5.60
CA LYS A 164 -4.41 -6.31 6.97
C LYS A 164 -5.34 -5.28 7.63
N GLY A 165 -5.21 -4.01 7.25
CA GLY A 165 -6.09 -2.93 7.69
C GLY A 165 -7.40 -2.83 6.91
N GLY A 166 -7.64 -3.68 5.91
CA GLY A 166 -8.85 -3.65 5.06
C GLY A 166 -8.88 -2.53 4.01
N ASN A 167 -7.79 -1.77 3.86
CA ASN A 167 -7.69 -0.67 2.90
C ASN A 167 -7.24 -1.18 1.53
N TYR A 168 -8.11 -1.93 0.84
CA TYR A 168 -7.75 -2.64 -0.40
C TYR A 168 -7.48 -1.72 -1.59
N LYS A 169 -8.09 -0.53 -1.64
CA LYS A 169 -7.85 0.47 -2.72
C LYS A 169 -6.42 1.02 -2.65
N ASP A 170 -6.07 1.64 -1.52
CA ASP A 170 -4.70 2.12 -1.27
C ASP A 170 -3.68 0.98 -1.38
N ALA A 171 -4.02 -0.23 -0.88
CA ALA A 171 -3.15 -1.38 -1.01
C ALA A 171 -2.84 -1.71 -2.46
N LEU A 172 -3.86 -1.73 -3.33
CA LEU A 172 -3.69 -2.01 -4.74
C LEU A 172 -2.79 -0.97 -5.41
N GLU A 173 -3.01 0.32 -5.15
CA GLU A 173 -2.16 1.40 -5.70
C GLU A 173 -0.70 1.29 -5.24
N VAL A 174 -0.48 0.96 -3.96
CA VAL A 174 0.88 0.73 -3.42
C VAL A 174 1.54 -0.52 -4.02
N LEU A 175 0.78 -1.59 -4.24
CA LEU A 175 1.29 -2.81 -4.87
C LEU A 175 1.62 -2.57 -6.35
N THR A 176 0.82 -1.78 -7.07
CA THR A 176 1.13 -1.36 -8.45
C THR A 176 2.44 -0.57 -8.51
N MET A 177 2.67 0.37 -7.59
CA MET A 177 3.96 1.06 -7.50
C MET A 177 5.12 0.07 -7.23
N GLY A 178 4.89 -0.96 -6.42
CA GLY A 178 5.86 -2.03 -6.20
C GLY A 178 6.15 -2.85 -7.46
N GLU A 179 5.12 -3.19 -8.24
CA GLU A 179 5.22 -3.88 -9.54
C GLU A 179 6.01 -3.05 -10.56
N GLU A 180 5.71 -1.75 -10.67
CA GLU A 180 6.47 -0.81 -11.49
C GLU A 180 7.96 -0.78 -11.09
N SER A 181 8.24 -0.81 -9.78
CA SER A 181 9.62 -0.85 -9.28
C SER A 181 10.35 -2.10 -9.75
N PHE A 182 9.71 -3.27 -9.63
CA PHE A 182 10.31 -4.51 -10.12
C PHE A 182 10.53 -4.48 -11.64
N SER A 183 9.63 -3.87 -12.41
CA SER A 183 9.76 -3.80 -13.87
C SER A 183 10.97 -2.99 -14.37
N ILE A 184 11.61 -2.20 -13.51
CA ILE A 184 12.85 -1.47 -13.83
C ILE A 184 14.07 -2.41 -13.85
N CYS A 185 14.04 -3.51 -13.11
CA CYS A 185 15.23 -4.37 -12.95
C CYS A 185 15.46 -5.24 -14.19
N ASP A 186 16.71 -5.69 -14.37
CA ASP A 186 17.01 -6.76 -15.33
C ASP A 186 16.13 -8.00 -15.02
N PRO A 187 15.36 -8.53 -15.99
CA PRO A 187 14.56 -9.74 -15.82
C PRO A 187 15.32 -10.90 -15.17
N LYS A 188 16.62 -11.07 -15.47
CA LYS A 188 17.46 -12.13 -14.89
C LYS A 188 17.62 -12.02 -13.38
N VAL A 189 17.60 -10.79 -12.84
CA VAL A 189 17.68 -10.54 -11.40
C VAL A 189 16.38 -10.96 -10.72
N ILE A 190 15.25 -10.75 -11.38
CA ILE A 190 13.91 -11.01 -10.83
C ILE A 190 13.46 -12.46 -10.98
N GLU A 191 13.96 -13.18 -11.99
CA GLU A 191 13.57 -14.57 -12.25
C GLU A 191 13.71 -15.50 -11.04
N LEU A 192 14.65 -15.20 -10.13
CA LEU A 192 14.93 -15.97 -8.92
C LEU A 192 14.26 -15.41 -7.66
N ILE A 193 13.52 -14.31 -7.78
CA ILE A 193 12.86 -13.62 -6.66
C ILE A 193 11.38 -14.00 -6.65
N ASP A 194 10.95 -14.70 -5.60
CA ASP A 194 9.54 -15.09 -5.40
C ASP A 194 8.66 -13.94 -4.88
N ASN A 195 9.24 -12.79 -4.52
CA ASN A 195 8.47 -11.63 -4.06
C ASN A 195 7.56 -11.07 -5.15
N VAL A 196 7.97 -11.09 -6.43
CA VAL A 196 7.12 -10.64 -7.54
C VAL A 196 5.86 -11.50 -7.69
N PRO A 197 5.94 -12.84 -7.80
CA PRO A 197 4.72 -13.64 -7.87
C PRO A 197 3.88 -13.59 -6.59
N ILE A 198 4.48 -13.41 -5.40
CA ILE A 198 3.71 -13.17 -4.16
C ILE A 198 2.96 -11.83 -4.23
N LEU A 199 3.58 -10.78 -4.79
CA LEU A 199 2.94 -9.49 -5.00
C LEU A 199 1.73 -9.62 -5.94
N GLN A 200 1.84 -10.40 -7.02
CA GLN A 200 0.71 -10.69 -7.91
C GLN A 200 -0.46 -11.33 -7.17
N ILE A 201 -0.20 -12.32 -6.32
CA ILE A 201 -1.23 -12.98 -5.49
C ILE A 201 -1.90 -11.97 -4.53
N ASP A 202 -1.12 -11.05 -3.95
CA ASP A 202 -1.66 -9.98 -3.10
C ASP A 202 -2.53 -8.98 -3.88
N MET A 203 -2.16 -8.63 -5.12
CA MET A 203 -2.98 -7.76 -5.98
C MET A 203 -4.31 -8.42 -6.35
N VAL A 204 -4.30 -9.71 -6.73
CA VAL A 204 -5.53 -10.45 -7.04
C VAL A 204 -6.44 -10.57 -5.82
N TRP A 205 -5.88 -10.73 -4.62
CA TRP A 205 -6.67 -10.65 -3.39
C TRP A 205 -7.37 -9.29 -3.25
N CYS A 206 -6.67 -8.18 -3.50
CA CYS A 206 -7.28 -6.86 -3.51
C CYS A 206 -8.41 -6.75 -4.53
N TYR A 207 -8.25 -7.29 -5.75
CA TYR A 207 -9.32 -7.29 -6.77
C TYR A 207 -10.60 -7.95 -6.27
N PHE A 208 -10.49 -9.12 -5.63
CA PHE A 208 -11.67 -9.81 -5.09
C PHE A 208 -12.28 -9.09 -3.90
N MET A 209 -11.46 -8.50 -3.03
CA MET A 209 -11.99 -7.73 -1.89
C MET A 209 -12.67 -6.43 -2.31
N LEU A 210 -12.27 -5.84 -3.44
CA LEU A 210 -12.93 -4.68 -4.05
C LEU A 210 -14.23 -5.06 -4.79
N ARG A 211 -14.47 -6.35 -5.06
CA ARG A 211 -15.69 -6.89 -5.69
C ARG A 211 -16.03 -6.27 -7.05
N ASP A 212 -15.00 -5.88 -7.80
CA ASP A 212 -15.17 -5.27 -9.12
C ASP A 212 -14.85 -6.29 -10.22
N ILE A 213 -15.88 -6.67 -10.97
CA ILE A 213 -15.81 -7.74 -11.98
C ILE A 213 -14.88 -7.40 -13.15
N ARG A 214 -14.58 -6.11 -13.36
CA ARG A 214 -13.70 -5.65 -14.44
C ARG A 214 -12.27 -6.20 -14.30
N TRP A 215 -11.86 -6.51 -13.08
CA TRP A 215 -10.54 -7.06 -12.78
C TRP A 215 -10.43 -8.57 -12.98
N LEU A 216 -11.53 -9.27 -13.30
CA LEU A 216 -11.54 -10.73 -13.36
C LEU A 216 -10.60 -11.29 -14.44
N SER A 217 -10.55 -10.66 -15.62
CA SER A 217 -9.67 -11.08 -16.71
C SER A 217 -8.19 -10.84 -16.38
N ASP A 218 -7.90 -9.73 -15.72
CA ASP A 218 -6.55 -9.39 -15.26
C ASP A 218 -6.10 -10.31 -14.12
N ALA A 219 -7.01 -10.65 -13.20
CA ALA A 219 -6.77 -11.60 -12.11
C ALA A 219 -6.29 -12.96 -12.64
N GLY A 220 -6.92 -13.49 -13.70
CA GLY A 220 -6.50 -14.74 -14.32
C GLY A 220 -5.06 -14.70 -14.83
N LYS A 221 -4.71 -13.65 -15.59
CA LYS A 221 -3.35 -13.47 -16.14
C LYS A 221 -2.31 -13.34 -15.03
N ARG A 222 -2.61 -12.56 -13.99
CA ARG A 222 -1.71 -12.36 -12.85
C ARG A 222 -1.46 -13.64 -12.06
N LEU A 223 -2.47 -14.50 -11.88
CA LEU A 223 -2.30 -15.80 -11.23
C LEU A 223 -1.46 -16.76 -12.07
N GLU A 224 -1.62 -16.76 -13.39
CA GLU A 224 -0.77 -17.55 -14.30
C GLU A 224 0.71 -17.10 -14.22
N MET A 225 0.94 -15.78 -14.24
CA MET A 225 2.27 -15.21 -14.00
C MET A 225 2.82 -15.58 -12.62
N ALA A 226 1.98 -15.56 -11.59
CA ALA A 226 2.38 -15.92 -10.24
C ALA A 226 2.79 -17.39 -10.14
N ARG A 227 2.03 -18.30 -10.77
CA ARG A 227 2.32 -19.74 -10.82
C ARG A 227 3.65 -20.02 -11.51
N ALA A 228 3.85 -19.47 -12.70
CA ALA A 228 5.10 -19.63 -13.44
C ALA A 228 6.31 -19.03 -12.68
N GLY A 229 6.12 -17.88 -12.04
CA GLY A 229 7.14 -17.24 -11.21
C GLY A 229 7.53 -18.06 -9.98
N ILE A 230 6.53 -18.61 -9.26
CA ILE A 230 6.76 -19.49 -8.10
C ILE A 230 7.49 -20.76 -8.53
N GLU A 231 7.08 -21.42 -9.60
CA GLU A 231 7.75 -22.64 -10.09
C GLU A 231 9.21 -22.36 -10.47
N ARG A 232 9.49 -21.21 -11.10
CA ARG A 232 10.85 -20.78 -11.44
C ARG A 232 11.71 -20.52 -10.19
N ALA A 233 11.16 -19.80 -9.21
CA ALA A 233 11.90 -19.43 -8.00
C ALA A 233 12.09 -20.62 -7.04
N HIS A 234 11.05 -21.45 -6.84
CA HIS A 234 11.04 -22.56 -5.88
C HIS A 234 11.54 -23.88 -6.48
N GLY A 235 11.67 -23.95 -7.81
CA GLY A 235 11.96 -25.17 -8.54
C GLY A 235 10.74 -26.08 -8.68
N LYS A 236 10.86 -27.09 -9.56
CA LYS A 236 9.82 -28.11 -9.74
C LYS A 236 9.46 -28.76 -8.40
N ASP A 237 8.16 -28.89 -8.14
CA ASP A 237 7.60 -29.41 -6.88
C ASP A 237 8.12 -28.72 -5.59
N SER A 238 8.59 -27.48 -5.73
CA SER A 238 9.22 -26.70 -4.66
C SER A 238 10.48 -27.33 -4.06
N LEU A 239 11.14 -28.24 -4.79
CA LEU A 239 12.30 -28.98 -4.29
C LEU A 239 13.46 -28.07 -3.90
N ARG A 240 13.78 -27.05 -4.72
CA ARG A 240 14.86 -26.10 -4.42
C ARG A 240 14.56 -25.32 -3.14
N LEU A 241 13.33 -24.87 -2.97
CA LEU A 241 12.91 -24.16 -1.76
C LEU A 241 13.04 -25.06 -0.52
N ARG A 242 12.56 -26.30 -0.59
CA ARG A 242 12.69 -27.25 0.54
C ARG A 242 14.14 -27.54 0.88
N LEU A 243 15.01 -27.71 -0.11
CA LEU A 243 16.45 -27.89 0.11
C LEU A 243 17.07 -26.69 0.83
N LEU A 244 16.77 -25.46 0.39
CA LEU A 244 17.25 -24.23 1.04
C LEU A 244 16.74 -24.05 2.47
N GLN A 245 15.53 -24.56 2.75
CA GLN A 245 14.89 -24.43 4.06
C GLN A 245 15.12 -25.63 4.98
N GLY A 246 15.94 -26.60 4.58
CA GLY A 246 16.28 -27.77 5.40
C GLY A 246 15.17 -28.82 5.47
N GLY A 247 14.48 -29.08 4.36
CA GLY A 247 13.37 -30.04 4.29
C GLY A 247 12.02 -29.52 4.82
N ARG A 248 11.91 -28.21 5.07
CA ARG A 248 10.70 -27.55 5.58
C ARG A 248 9.75 -27.18 4.46
N TYR A 249 8.50 -26.89 4.83
CA TYR A 249 7.36 -26.68 3.92
C TYR A 249 6.73 -25.27 4.02
N PRO A 250 7.51 -24.17 3.88
CA PRO A 250 6.95 -22.82 3.96
C PRO A 250 5.97 -22.48 2.82
N GLU A 251 6.06 -23.18 1.70
CA GLU A 251 5.32 -22.91 0.47
C GLU A 251 3.84 -23.31 0.54
N VAL A 252 3.45 -24.19 1.46
CA VAL A 252 2.10 -24.77 1.48
C VAL A 252 1.03 -23.69 1.67
N ALA A 253 1.30 -22.70 2.53
CA ALA A 253 0.40 -21.57 2.75
C ALA A 253 0.28 -20.65 1.51
N LEU A 254 1.37 -20.49 0.77
CA LEU A 254 1.39 -19.70 -0.46
C LEU A 254 0.61 -20.41 -1.58
N HIS A 255 0.86 -21.71 -1.78
CA HIS A 255 0.15 -22.52 -2.77
C HIS A 255 -1.34 -22.64 -2.47
N LEU A 256 -1.71 -22.78 -1.18
CA LEU A 256 -3.12 -22.72 -0.77
C LEU A 256 -3.79 -21.45 -1.27
N ARG A 257 -3.16 -20.29 -1.05
CA ARG A 257 -3.71 -19.00 -1.46
C ARG A 257 -3.80 -18.89 -2.97
N LEU A 258 -2.75 -19.28 -3.70
CA LEU A 258 -2.73 -19.28 -5.16
C LEU A 258 -3.89 -20.13 -5.74
N GLU A 259 -3.99 -21.39 -5.32
CA GLU A 259 -4.99 -22.34 -5.84
C GLU A 259 -6.42 -21.96 -5.47
N LEU A 260 -6.61 -21.37 -4.28
CA LEU A 260 -7.91 -20.82 -3.88
C LEU A 260 -8.35 -19.70 -4.85
N LEU A 261 -7.46 -18.76 -5.17
CA LEU A 261 -7.78 -17.64 -6.05
C LEU A 261 -7.99 -18.12 -7.50
N GLU A 262 -7.19 -19.06 -7.98
CA GLU A 262 -7.37 -19.68 -9.29
C GLU A 262 -8.71 -20.41 -9.39
N GLY A 263 -9.11 -21.13 -8.34
CA GLY A 263 -10.41 -21.78 -8.26
C GLY A 263 -11.57 -20.79 -8.39
N VAL A 264 -11.45 -19.63 -7.77
CA VAL A 264 -12.45 -18.53 -7.86
C VAL A 264 -12.47 -17.93 -9.27
N VAL A 265 -11.31 -17.62 -9.88
CA VAL A 265 -11.27 -17.14 -11.27
C VAL A 265 -11.86 -18.15 -12.24
N ALA A 266 -11.50 -19.43 -12.11
CA ALA A 266 -11.99 -20.51 -12.95
C ALA A 266 -13.52 -20.68 -12.84
N PHE A 267 -14.09 -20.48 -11.65
CA PHE A 267 -15.53 -20.50 -11.44
C PHE A 267 -16.23 -19.38 -12.22
N HIS A 268 -15.75 -18.14 -12.07
CA HIS A 268 -16.36 -16.98 -12.73
C HIS A 268 -16.13 -16.93 -14.24
N THR A 269 -15.13 -17.63 -14.76
CA THR A 269 -14.86 -17.78 -16.21
C THR A 269 -15.60 -18.97 -16.83
N GLY A 270 -16.40 -19.72 -16.05
CA GLY A 270 -17.18 -20.86 -16.53
C GLY A 270 -16.41 -22.19 -16.65
N GLN A 271 -15.15 -22.23 -16.21
CA GLN A 271 -14.31 -23.43 -16.24
C GLN A 271 -14.52 -24.26 -14.96
N LEU A 272 -15.70 -24.87 -14.83
CA LEU A 272 -16.15 -25.55 -13.60
C LEU A 272 -15.24 -26.70 -13.17
N GLU A 273 -14.74 -27.50 -14.12
CA GLU A 273 -13.89 -28.65 -13.79
C GLU A 273 -12.53 -28.21 -13.22
N LYS A 274 -11.89 -27.22 -13.83
CA LYS A 274 -10.65 -26.63 -13.31
C LYS A 274 -10.87 -25.96 -11.95
N SER A 275 -12.00 -25.28 -11.77
CA SER A 275 -12.37 -24.70 -10.48
C SER A 275 -12.48 -25.77 -9.41
N ARG A 276 -13.18 -26.88 -9.69
CA ARG A 276 -13.34 -28.00 -8.77
C ARG A 276 -11.99 -28.61 -8.38
N GLN A 277 -11.09 -28.82 -9.33
CA GLN A 277 -9.76 -29.36 -9.08
C GLN A 277 -8.90 -28.42 -8.23
N ALA A 278 -8.85 -27.13 -8.60
CA ALA A 278 -8.11 -26.12 -7.85
C ALA A 278 -8.62 -25.97 -6.41
N LEU A 279 -9.94 -25.91 -6.22
CA LEU A 279 -10.56 -25.82 -4.89
C LEU A 279 -10.38 -27.11 -4.07
N ALA A 280 -10.40 -28.29 -4.69
CA ALA A 280 -10.12 -29.55 -4.01
C ALA A 280 -8.66 -29.61 -3.52
N SER A 281 -7.72 -29.19 -4.37
CA SER A 281 -6.30 -29.07 -4.00
C SER A 281 -6.08 -28.05 -2.88
N ALA A 282 -6.70 -26.87 -2.98
CA ALA A 282 -6.69 -25.87 -1.93
C ALA A 282 -7.26 -26.43 -0.61
N ARG A 283 -8.38 -27.15 -0.66
CA ARG A 283 -8.97 -27.78 0.53
C ARG A 283 -8.01 -28.79 1.18
N ALA A 284 -7.31 -29.61 0.40
CA ALA A 284 -6.32 -30.56 0.93
C ALA A 284 -5.19 -29.83 1.67
N LYS A 285 -4.63 -28.76 1.06
CA LYS A 285 -3.58 -27.93 1.70
C LYS A 285 -4.09 -27.18 2.94
N PHE A 286 -5.36 -26.76 2.94
CA PHE A 286 -5.97 -26.13 4.11
C PHE A 286 -6.04 -27.10 5.29
N VAL A 287 -6.47 -28.34 5.06
CA VAL A 287 -6.49 -29.39 6.09
C VAL A 287 -5.07 -29.68 6.59
N GLN A 288 -4.09 -29.76 5.70
CA GLN A 288 -2.68 -29.92 6.06
C GLN A 288 -2.13 -28.78 6.94
N LEU A 289 -2.63 -27.55 6.79
CA LEU A 289 -2.21 -26.40 7.61
C LEU A 289 -2.95 -26.27 8.95
N GLN A 290 -3.99 -27.09 9.19
CA GLN A 290 -4.67 -27.16 10.48
C GLN A 290 -3.79 -27.87 11.48
N VAL A 291 -3.41 -27.16 12.54
CA VAL A 291 -2.50 -27.68 13.56
C VAL A 291 -3.33 -28.44 14.61
N PRO A 292 -3.03 -29.72 14.88
CA PRO A 292 -3.73 -30.48 15.92
C PRO A 292 -3.46 -29.87 17.30
N VAL A 293 -4.49 -29.89 18.16
CA VAL A 293 -4.47 -29.20 19.46
C VAL A 293 -3.45 -29.86 20.39
N GLU A 294 -3.30 -31.18 20.29
CA GLU A 294 -2.38 -31.99 21.07
C GLU A 294 -0.93 -31.58 20.78
N ALA A 295 -0.53 -31.57 19.50
CA ALA A 295 0.81 -31.14 19.08
C ALA A 295 1.11 -29.69 19.47
N LEU A 296 0.11 -28.80 19.32
CA LEU A 296 0.24 -27.41 19.73
C LEU A 296 0.46 -27.27 21.25
N SER A 297 -0.32 -28.01 22.04
CA SER A 297 -0.22 -27.98 23.50
C SER A 297 1.15 -28.49 24.00
N LEU A 298 1.70 -29.51 23.34
CA LEU A 298 3.02 -30.06 23.66
C LEU A 298 4.11 -29.02 23.43
N VAL A 299 4.15 -28.36 22.27
CA VAL A 299 5.15 -27.31 22.00
C VAL A 299 4.95 -26.10 22.92
N MET A 300 3.69 -25.73 23.23
CA MET A 300 3.43 -24.65 24.17
C MET A 300 3.87 -24.97 25.60
N SER A 301 3.78 -26.23 26.03
CA SER A 301 4.23 -26.67 27.36
C SER A 301 5.74 -26.47 27.58
N MET A 302 6.52 -26.41 26.50
CA MET A 302 7.96 -26.09 26.51
C MET A 302 8.25 -24.58 26.66
N GLY A 303 7.23 -23.74 26.83
CA GLY A 303 7.37 -22.30 27.07
C GLY A 303 7.31 -21.43 25.80
N TYR A 304 6.98 -21.99 24.64
CA TYR A 304 6.82 -21.23 23.40
C TYR A 304 5.44 -20.58 23.31
N SER A 305 5.38 -19.36 22.75
CA SER A 305 4.10 -18.69 22.50
C SER A 305 3.27 -19.45 21.48
N GLN A 306 1.94 -19.39 21.61
CA GLN A 306 1.00 -20.06 20.70
C GLN A 306 1.27 -19.70 19.22
N ARG A 307 1.61 -18.44 18.94
CA ARG A 307 1.92 -17.97 17.58
C ARG A 307 3.17 -18.63 17.01
N ASN A 308 4.24 -18.73 17.80
CA ASN A 308 5.49 -19.34 17.37
C ASN A 308 5.33 -20.86 17.22
N ALA A 309 4.64 -21.50 18.16
CA ALA A 309 4.35 -22.94 18.10
C ALA A 309 3.51 -23.30 16.85
N LYS A 310 2.41 -22.58 16.59
CA LYS A 310 1.61 -22.79 15.36
C LYS A 310 2.42 -22.59 14.09
N ARG A 311 3.29 -21.58 14.04
CA ARG A 311 4.16 -21.34 12.89
C ARG A 311 5.14 -22.50 12.70
N ALA A 312 5.83 -22.91 13.76
CA ALA A 312 6.80 -23.99 13.69
C ALA A 312 6.18 -25.32 13.22
N LEU A 313 5.00 -25.67 13.76
CA LEU A 313 4.28 -26.87 13.36
C LEU A 313 3.84 -26.81 11.89
N ARG A 314 3.37 -25.66 11.40
CA ARG A 314 3.02 -25.50 9.97
C ARG A 314 4.22 -25.62 9.04
N MET A 315 5.38 -25.10 9.44
CA MET A 315 6.60 -25.14 8.63
C MET A 315 7.21 -26.55 8.55
N ASN A 316 6.91 -27.42 9.52
CA ASN A 316 7.45 -28.78 9.59
C ASN A 316 6.38 -29.86 9.33
N ASN A 317 5.31 -29.53 8.60
CA ASN A 317 4.24 -30.46 8.24
C ASN A 317 3.64 -31.21 9.47
N GLN A 318 3.47 -30.48 10.57
CA GLN A 318 2.96 -30.97 11.86
C GLN A 318 3.87 -31.96 12.61
N ASP A 319 5.10 -32.17 12.16
CA ASP A 319 6.09 -32.89 12.95
C ASP A 319 6.51 -32.06 14.17
N VAL A 320 6.31 -32.62 15.36
CA VAL A 320 6.66 -31.97 16.63
C VAL A 320 8.17 -31.88 16.79
N GLY A 321 8.92 -32.92 16.41
CA GLY A 321 10.39 -32.95 16.54
C GLY A 321 11.02 -31.84 15.72
N GLY A 322 10.78 -31.84 14.41
CA GLY A 322 11.27 -30.79 13.51
C GLY A 322 10.77 -29.39 13.87
N ALA A 323 9.57 -29.25 14.46
CA ALA A 323 9.08 -27.96 14.95
C ALA A 323 9.89 -27.42 16.13
N ILE A 324 10.32 -28.29 17.05
CA ILE A 324 11.18 -27.89 18.17
C ILE A 324 12.56 -27.50 17.66
N ASP A 325 13.16 -28.31 16.79
CA ASP A 325 14.48 -28.02 16.19
C ASP A 325 14.45 -26.68 15.44
N PHE A 326 13.40 -26.42 14.67
CA PHE A 326 13.19 -25.12 14.02
C PHE A 326 13.14 -23.95 15.02
N LEU A 327 12.44 -24.11 16.15
CA LEU A 327 12.33 -23.06 17.16
C LEU A 327 13.68 -22.79 17.87
N VAL A 328 14.46 -23.84 18.10
CA VAL A 328 15.82 -23.73 18.67
C VAL A 328 16.74 -23.02 17.69
N GLU A 329 16.77 -23.45 16.43
CA GLU A 329 17.54 -22.81 15.36
C GLU A 329 17.14 -21.34 15.18
N GLU A 330 15.84 -21.02 15.17
CA GLU A 330 15.38 -19.64 15.01
C GLU A 330 15.83 -18.76 16.18
N LYS A 331 15.84 -19.30 17.41
CA LYS A 331 16.33 -18.59 18.58
C LYS A 331 17.84 -18.35 18.50
N ALA A 332 18.61 -19.35 18.08
CA ALA A 332 20.05 -19.24 17.89
C ALA A 332 20.40 -18.21 16.81
N LYS A 333 19.76 -18.27 15.63
CA LYS A 333 19.94 -17.30 14.54
C LYS A 333 19.59 -15.88 14.97
N LYS A 334 18.53 -15.69 15.76
CA LYS A 334 18.17 -14.37 16.30
C LYS A 334 19.21 -13.83 17.27
N LEU A 335 19.85 -14.69 18.06
CA LEU A 335 20.91 -14.27 18.98
C LEU A 335 22.16 -13.86 18.19
N GLN A 336 22.59 -14.69 17.23
CA GLN A 336 23.70 -14.38 16.33
C GLN A 336 23.49 -13.07 15.59
N LYS A 337 22.31 -12.88 14.98
CA LYS A 337 21.99 -11.64 14.27
C LYS A 337 22.05 -10.41 15.18
N ARG A 338 21.63 -10.52 16.45
CA ARG A 338 21.75 -9.41 17.41
C ARG A 338 23.20 -9.07 17.72
N GLU A 339 24.06 -10.08 17.87
CA GLU A 339 25.49 -9.87 18.09
C GLU A 339 26.16 -9.23 16.87
N GLU A 340 25.82 -9.69 15.66
CA GLU A 340 26.29 -9.11 14.40
C GLU A 340 25.81 -7.66 14.23
N ASP A 341 24.53 -7.39 14.51
CA ASP A 341 23.96 -6.04 14.45
C ASP A 341 24.62 -5.09 15.46
N LEU A 342 24.96 -5.59 16.67
CA LEU A 342 25.68 -4.81 17.69
C LEU A 342 27.10 -4.48 17.24
N LYS A 343 27.89 -5.49 16.82
CA LYS A 343 29.25 -5.28 16.30
C LYS A 343 29.26 -4.27 15.16
N ARG A 344 28.28 -4.37 14.28
CA ARG A 344 28.16 -3.45 13.15
C ARG A 344 27.80 -2.03 13.55
N ARG A 345 26.95 -1.85 14.56
CA ARG A 345 26.67 -0.51 15.10
C ARG A 345 27.93 0.11 15.67
N ASP A 346 28.74 -0.69 16.36
CA ASP A 346 30.02 -0.25 16.91
C ASP A 346 30.99 0.11 15.77
N GLU A 347 31.08 -0.70 14.71
CA GLU A 347 31.87 -0.39 13.51
C GLU A 347 31.42 0.91 12.82
N ILE A 348 30.12 1.10 12.61
CA ILE A 348 29.58 2.33 12.00
C ILE A 348 29.85 3.53 12.90
N TRP A 349 29.72 3.37 14.23
CA TRP A 349 30.02 4.42 15.19
C TRP A 349 31.50 4.81 15.15
N GLU A 350 32.40 3.83 15.07
CA GLU A 350 33.84 4.03 14.91
C GLU A 350 34.16 4.74 13.59
N GLN A 351 33.55 4.32 12.47
CA GLN A 351 33.70 4.99 11.18
C GLN A 351 33.20 6.45 11.22
N LYS A 352 32.12 6.74 11.96
CA LYS A 352 31.62 8.11 12.17
C LYS A 352 32.65 8.99 12.90
N GLN A 353 33.46 8.44 13.80
CA GLN A 353 34.53 9.20 14.48
C GLN A 353 35.64 9.60 13.51
N TYR A 354 36.00 8.72 12.57
CA TYR A 354 37.05 9.00 11.59
C TYR A 354 36.58 9.86 10.40
N GLY A 355 35.27 9.97 10.19
CA GLY A 355 34.70 10.80 9.13
C GLY A 355 34.76 10.16 7.74
N VAL A 356 34.65 10.98 6.70
CA VAL A 356 34.66 10.53 5.29
C VAL A 356 36.03 10.69 4.66
N THR A 357 36.39 9.74 3.81
CA THR A 357 37.55 9.86 2.92
C THR A 357 37.32 10.96 1.86
N PRO A 358 38.37 11.44 1.17
CA PRO A 358 38.23 12.40 0.06
C PRO A 358 37.29 11.91 -1.07
N LEU A 359 37.06 10.60 -1.17
CA LEU A 359 36.13 9.97 -2.11
C LEU A 359 34.67 9.93 -1.59
N LYS A 360 34.36 10.60 -0.47
CA LYS A 360 33.06 10.58 0.22
C LYS A 360 32.60 9.19 0.70
N LYS A 361 33.54 8.25 0.84
CA LYS A 361 33.30 6.90 1.36
C LYS A 361 33.71 6.77 2.82
N ALA A 362 33.17 5.77 3.50
CA ALA A 362 33.60 5.36 4.83
C ALA A 362 35.10 5.10 4.91
N VAL A 363 35.71 5.41 6.06
CA VAL A 363 37.05 4.90 6.38
C VAL A 363 36.96 3.40 6.56
N ASP A 364 37.82 2.68 5.85
CA ASP A 364 37.93 1.23 5.96
C ASP A 364 38.69 0.87 7.25
N LEU A 365 37.97 0.33 8.22
CA LEU A 365 38.52 -0.01 9.55
C LEU A 365 39.53 -1.15 9.49
N GLU A 366 39.42 -2.07 8.53
CA GLU A 366 40.37 -3.18 8.40
C GLU A 366 41.72 -2.64 7.92
N ARG A 367 41.71 -1.83 6.86
CA ARG A 367 42.92 -1.15 6.38
C ARG A 367 43.50 -0.19 7.41
N LEU A 368 42.66 0.49 8.20
CA LEU A 368 43.13 1.34 9.29
C LEU A 368 43.86 0.51 10.35
N LYS A 369 43.30 -0.64 10.75
CA LYS A 369 43.94 -1.55 11.70
C LYS A 369 45.25 -2.11 11.15
N GLU A 370 45.30 -2.46 9.86
CA GLU A 370 46.54 -2.86 9.19
C GLU A 370 47.61 -1.75 9.23
N LEU A 371 47.23 -0.50 8.96
CA LEU A 371 48.14 0.64 9.03
C LEU A 371 48.64 0.89 10.46
N VAL A 372 47.78 0.79 11.47
CA VAL A 372 48.16 0.91 12.88
C VAL A 372 49.08 -0.24 13.31
N THR A 373 48.92 -1.44 12.76
CA THR A 373 49.87 -2.54 13.02
C THR A 373 51.23 -2.35 12.37
N ILE A 374 51.34 -1.44 11.39
CA ILE A 374 52.60 -1.13 10.69
C ILE A 374 53.35 0.04 11.36
N GLY A 375 52.71 0.84 12.22
CA GLY A 375 53.36 1.93 12.96
C GLY A 375 52.44 2.74 13.87
#